data_AF-A0A0B6Z1P5-F1
#
_entry.id   AF-A0A0B6Z1P5-F1
#
_cell.length_a   1.000
_cell.length_b   1.000
_cell.length_c   1.000
_cell.angle_alpha   90.00
_cell.angle_beta   90.00
_cell.angle_gamma   90.00
#
_symmetry.space_group_name_H-M   'P 1'
#
loop_
_entity.id
_entity.type
_entity.pdbx_description
1 polymer ?
#
loop_
_entity_poly.entity_id
_entity_poly.type
_entity_poly.pdbx_seq_one_letter_code
_entity_poly.pdbx_strand_id
1 'polypeptide(L)' 'LTTVTAFNKNGLIVEFICEPANSETDKTVINMKATNSSPFPMLDFVFQAAVPKSFQLNLQSPSGNSIPPVNSGFVTQ' A
#
# COMPACT_ATOMS: atom_id res chain seq x y z
N LEU A 1 -3.16 12.85 9.61
CA LEU A 1 -2.79 11.50 9.17
C LEU A 1 -1.37 11.56 8.64
N THR A 2 -0.48 10.71 9.13
CA THR A 2 0.91 10.72 8.69
C THR A 2 1.04 9.78 7.49
N THR A 3 1.46 10.33 6.36
CA THR A 3 1.80 9.55 5.18
C THR A 3 3.30 9.25 5.19
N VAL A 4 3.66 8.00 4.95
CA VAL A 4 5.05 7.54 4.84
C VAL A 4 5.25 6.94 3.44
N THR A 5 6.24 7.43 2.70
CA THR A 5 6.67 6.78 1.45
C THR A 5 7.47 5.52 1.79
N ALA A 6 6.82 4.36 1.71
CA ALA A 6 7.44 3.07 2.02
C ALA A 6 8.35 2.57 0.89
N PHE A 7 8.04 2.95 -0.36
CA PHE A 7 8.83 2.58 -1.54
C PHE A 7 8.75 3.67 -2.60
N ASN A 8 9.87 3.96 -3.26
CA ASN A 8 9.93 4.85 -4.42
C ASN A 8 11.07 4.40 -5.34
N LYS A 9 10.74 3.67 -6.40
CA LYS A 9 11.73 3.18 -7.37
C LYS A 9 11.05 2.78 -8.68
N ASN A 10 11.73 3.01 -9.81
CA ASN A 10 11.30 2.59 -11.15
C ASN A 10 9.89 3.08 -11.52
N GLY A 11 9.51 4.27 -11.05
CA GLY A 11 8.18 4.83 -11.28
C GLY A 11 7.06 4.28 -10.39
N LEU A 12 7.31 3.25 -9.58
CA LEU A 12 6.39 2.78 -8.55
C LEU A 12 6.62 3.57 -7.26
N ILE A 13 5.55 4.17 -6.73
CA ILE A 13 5.51 4.73 -5.39
C ILE A 13 4.51 3.93 -4.56
N VAL A 14 4.91 3.54 -3.35
CA VAL A 14 4.01 2.95 -2.34
C VAL A 14 3.99 3.88 -1.13
N GLU A 15 2.81 4.37 -0.81
CA GLU A 15 2.55 5.25 0.34
C GLU A 15 1.73 4.49 1.39
N PHE A 16 2.11 4.65 2.65
CA PHE A 16 1.35 4.16 3.80
C PHE A 16 0.70 5.34 4.50
N ILE A 17 -0.62 5.28 4.68
CA ILE A 17 -1.38 6.19 5.53
C ILE A 17 -1.72 5.41 6.80
N CYS A 18 -1.07 5.77 7.90
CA CYS A 18 -1.23 5.07 9.18
C CYS A 18 -2.26 5.77 10.05
N GLU A 19 -3.24 5.02 10.53
CA GLU A 19 -4.34 5.51 11.37
C GLU A 19 -4.51 4.61 12.60
N PRO A 20 -4.78 5.17 13.79
CA PRO A 20 -5.21 4.36 14.92
C PRO A 20 -6.52 3.65 14.60
N ALA A 21 -6.66 2.38 14.99
CA ALA A 21 -7.96 1.73 14.90
C ALA A 21 -8.93 2.38 15.90
N ASN A 22 -10.10 2.80 15.42
CA ASN A 22 -11.07 3.59 16.21
C ASN A 22 -11.49 2.93 17.54
N SER A 23 -11.44 1.61 17.63
CA SER A 23 -11.92 0.82 18.77
C SER A 23 -10.82 0.07 19.53
N GLU A 24 -9.58 0.07 19.04
CA GLU A 24 -8.51 -0.80 19.55
C GLU A 24 -7.18 -0.05 19.57
N THR A 25 -6.76 0.37 20.76
CA THR A 25 -5.55 1.20 20.95
C THR A 25 -4.26 0.51 20.52
N ASP A 26 -4.24 -0.82 20.49
CA ASP A 26 -3.06 -1.62 20.13
C ASP A 26 -3.02 -1.98 18.64
N LYS A 27 -3.98 -1.47 17.85
CA LYS A 27 -4.04 -1.69 16.40
C LYS A 27 -3.82 -0.40 15.63
N THR A 28 -3.04 -0.52 14.57
CA THR A 28 -2.87 0.52 13.56
C THR A 28 -3.40 -0.02 12.23
N VAL A 29 -4.28 0.74 11.59
CA VAL A 29 -4.70 0.50 10.22
C VAL A 29 -3.69 1.19 9.31
N ILE A 30 -3.10 0.43 8.39
CA ILE A 30 -2.21 0.96 7.37
C ILE A 30 -2.94 0.86 6.05
N ASN A 31 -3.33 2.00 5.48
CA ASN A 31 -3.87 2.05 4.12
C ASN A 31 -2.69 2.22 3.16
N MET A 32 -2.40 1.17 2.40
CA MET A 32 -1.39 1.19 1.35
C MET A 32 -1.99 1.80 0.07
N LYS A 33 -1.24 2.67 -0.60
CA LYS A 33 -1.57 3.18 -1.93
C LYS A 33 -0.36 3.05 -2.85
N ALA A 34 -0.54 2.35 -3.96
CA ALA A 34 0.47 2.19 -5.00
C ALA A 34 0.11 2.98 -6.27
N THR A 35 1.02 3.82 -6.75
CA THR A 35 0.90 4.59 -8.00
C THR A 35 2.07 4.31 -8.93
N ASN A 36 1.83 4.48 -10.23
CA ASN A 36 2.81 4.21 -11.28
C ASN A 36 2.95 5.41 -12.21
N SER A 37 4.10 6.08 -12.18
CA SER A 37 4.42 7.21 -13.05
C SER A 37 5.01 6.83 -14.40
N SER A 38 5.30 5.54 -14.62
CA SER A 38 5.84 5.05 -15.88
C SER A 38 4.79 5.07 -17.01
N PRO A 39 5.21 5.03 -18.30
CA PRO A 39 4.28 5.08 -19.42
C PRO A 39 3.53 3.76 -19.68
N PHE A 40 3.91 2.66 -19.01
CA PHE A 40 3.30 1.34 -19.18
C PHE A 40 2.62 0.88 -17.88
N PRO A 41 1.52 0.11 -17.95
CA PRO A 41 0.88 -0.43 -16.75
C PRO A 41 1.80 -1.42 -16.03
N MET A 42 1.68 -1.50 -14.71
CA MET A 42 2.24 -2.59 -13.91
C MET A 42 1.13 -3.62 -13.68
N LEU A 43 1.26 -4.79 -14.30
CA LEU A 43 0.29 -5.88 -14.23
C LEU A 43 0.69 -6.90 -13.16
N ASP A 44 -0.27 -7.69 -12.71
CA ASP A 44 -0.10 -8.75 -11.70
C ASP A 44 0.66 -8.27 -10.44
N PHE A 45 0.37 -7.03 -10.03
CA PHE A 45 0.93 -6.42 -8.83
C PHE A 45 0.45 -7.18 -7.59
N VAL A 46 1.41 -7.64 -6.80
CA VAL A 46 1.19 -8.30 -5.52
C VAL A 46 1.96 -7.53 -4.46
N PHE A 47 1.24 -7.06 -3.44
CA PHE A 47 1.84 -6.49 -2.25
C PHE A 47 1.88 -7.55 -1.14
N GLN A 48 3.06 -7.78 -0.58
CA GLN A 48 3.27 -8.68 0.54
C GLN A 48 3.99 -7.94 1.64
N ALA A 49 3.61 -8.23 2.88
CA ALA A 49 4.25 -7.68 4.05
C ALA A 49 4.49 -8.77 5.09
N ALA A 50 5.54 -8.58 5.87
CA ALA A 50 5.87 -9.41 7.02
C ALA A 50 6.20 -8.47 8.19
N VAL A 51 5.91 -8.92 9.40
CA VAL A 51 6.19 -8.19 10.63
C VAL A 51 7.01 -9.05 11.58
N PRO A 52 7.77 -8.46 12.52
CA PRO A 52 8.40 -9.22 13.59
C PRO A 52 7.38 -10.04 14.38
N LYS A 53 7.82 -11.14 15.02
CA LYS A 53 6.94 -12.06 15.75
C LYS A 53 6.13 -11.42 16.89
N SER A 54 6.57 -10.28 17.40
CA SER A 54 5.86 -9.51 18.43
C SER A 54 4.61 -8.79 17.90
N PHE A 55 4.40 -8.77 16.58
CA PHE A 55 3.27 -8.14 15.92
C PHE A 55 2.40 -9.20 15.23
N GLN A 56 1.13 -8.86 15.06
CA GLN A 56 0.21 -9.60 14.21
C GLN A 56 -0.12 -8.72 12.99
N LEU A 57 -0.15 -9.34 11.81
CA LEU A 57 -0.49 -8.68 10.56
C LEU A 57 -1.71 -9.36 9.94
N ASN A 58 -2.71 -8.57 9.58
CA ASN A 58 -3.86 -9.01 8.79
C ASN A 58 -3.89 -8.21 7.49
N LEU A 59 -3.80 -8.90 6.36
CA LEU A 59 -3.79 -8.27 5.04
C LEU A 59 -5.17 -8.43 4.39
N GLN A 60 -5.86 -7.32 4.12
CA GLN A 60 -7.15 -7.33 3.42
C GLN A 60 -6.95 -7.56 1.92
N SER A 61 -8.03 -7.86 1.18
CA SER A 61 -7.95 -7.96 -0.28
C SER A 61 -7.57 -6.61 -0.90
N PRO A 62 -6.65 -6.57 -1.89
CA PRO A 62 -6.33 -5.33 -2.59
C PRO A 62 -7.51 -4.89 -3.47
N SER A 63 -7.53 -3.61 -3.85
CA SER A 63 -8.54 -3.05 -4.77
C SER A 63 -8.40 -3.58 -6.20
N GLY A 64 -7.25 -4.19 -6.53
CA GLY A 64 -6.93 -4.78 -7.82
C GLY A 64 -5.46 -5.19 -7.91
N ASN A 65 -5.06 -5.76 -9.04
CA ASN A 65 -3.71 -6.23 -9.31
C ASN A 65 -3.03 -5.50 -10.49
N SER A 66 -3.62 -4.42 -10.99
CA SER A 66 -3.05 -3.64 -12.09
C SER A 66 -2.96 -2.17 -11.69
N ILE A 67 -1.77 -1.59 -11.81
CA ILE A 67 -1.52 -0.16 -11.56
C ILE A 67 -1.41 0.56 -12.92
N PRO A 68 -2.41 1.39 -13.27
CA PRO A 68 -2.41 2.11 -14.55
C PRO A 68 -1.18 3.02 -14.73
N PRO A 69 -0.74 3.28 -15.98
CA PRO A 69 0.39 4.15 -16.26
C PRO A 69 0.09 5.61 -15.91
N VAL A 70 1.15 6.45 -15.95
CA VAL A 70 1.09 7.92 -15.90
C VAL A 70 0.25 8.48 -14.75
N ASN A 71 0.27 7.79 -13.61
CA ASN A 71 -0.52 8.12 -12.42
C ASN A 71 -2.03 8.25 -12.68
N SER A 72 -2.56 7.56 -13.70
CA SER A 72 -3.99 7.59 -14.06
C SER A 72 -4.89 6.79 -13.11
N GLY A 73 -4.30 6.04 -12.17
CA GLY A 73 -5.00 5.28 -11.14
C GLY A 73 -4.04 4.74 -10.09
N PHE A 74 -4.57 3.93 -9.19
CA PHE A 74 -3.81 3.35 -8.08
C PHE A 74 -4.41 2.02 -7.62
N VAL A 75 -3.61 1.25 -6.88
CA VAL A 75 -4.09 0.09 -6.11
C VAL A 75 -4.03 0.44 -4.63
N THR A 76 -5.06 0.08 -3.86
CA THR A 76 -5.06 0.18 -2.40
C THR A 76 -5.16 -1.19 -1.74
N GLN A 77 -4.65 -1.30 -0.51
CA GLN A 77 -4.82 -2.47 0.34
C GLN A 77 -4.75 -2.09 1.82
#